data_AF-A0A935GBU3-F1
#
_entry.id   AF-A0A935GBU3-F1
#
_cell.length_a   1.000
_cell.length_b   1.000
_cell.length_c   1.000
_cell.angle_alpha   90.00
_cell.angle_beta   90.00
_cell.angle_gamma   90.00
#
_symmetry.space_group_name_H-M   'P 1'
#
loop_
_entity.id
_entity.type
_entity.pdbx_description
1 polymer ?
#
loop_
_entity_poly.entity_id
_entity_poly.type
_entity_poly.pdbx_seq_one_letter_code
_entity_poly.pdbx_strand_id
1 'polypeptide(L)' 'MQQQRLSAYRSMWLIVLYDLPTETAEQRKKAARFHKDLQSLGFSMFQFSVYILHLQVVSTSSE' A
#
# COMPACT_ATOMS: atom_id res chain seq x y z
N MET A 1 31.65 -3.84 -17.45
CA MET A 1 31.26 -4.25 -16.08
C MET A 1 30.01 -3.47 -15.70
N GLN A 2 28.83 -3.97 -16.05
CA GLN A 2 27.58 -3.34 -15.62
C GLN A 2 27.34 -3.73 -14.16
N GLN A 3 27.30 -2.72 -13.30
CA GLN A 3 27.11 -2.89 -11.87
C GLN A 3 25.65 -3.32 -11.65
N GLN A 4 25.44 -4.61 -11.36
CA GLN A 4 24.15 -5.14 -10.91
C GLN A 4 23.69 -4.32 -9.70
N ARG A 5 22.71 -3.42 -9.88
CA ARG A 5 22.03 -2.80 -8.74
C ARG A 5 21.04 -3.82 -8.18
N LEU A 6 21.57 -4.81 -7.47
CA LEU A 6 20.78 -5.62 -6.56
C LEU A 6 20.35 -4.67 -5.44
N SER A 7 19.12 -4.18 -5.48
CA SER A 7 18.48 -3.69 -4.27
C SER A 7 18.56 -4.85 -3.26
N ALA A 8 19.30 -4.70 -2.17
CA ALA A 8 19.44 -5.75 -1.14
C ALA A 8 18.08 -6.13 -0.51
N TYR A 9 17.08 -5.28 -0.68
CA TYR A 9 15.71 -5.51 -0.24
C TYR A 9 15.04 -6.51 -1.18
N ARG A 10 14.80 -7.73 -0.69
CA ARG A 10 14.03 -8.78 -1.39
C ARG A 10 12.53 -8.61 -1.21
N SER A 11 12.11 -7.98 -0.11
CA SER A 11 10.70 -7.77 0.24
C SER A 11 10.56 -6.49 1.04
N MET A 12 9.43 -5.82 0.89
CA MET A 12 9.09 -4.59 1.62
C MET A 12 7.64 -4.63 2.07
N TRP A 13 7.37 -4.05 3.23
CA TRP A 13 6.02 -3.80 3.69
C TRP A 13 5.73 -2.30 3.58
N LEU A 14 4.59 -1.96 2.99
CA LEU A 14 4.04 -0.62 3.01
C LEU A 14 2.84 -0.60 3.95
N ILE A 15 2.90 0.25 4.97
CA ILE A 15 1.86 0.38 5.99
C ILE A 15 1.25 1.77 5.84
N VAL A 16 -0.07 1.83 5.72
CA VAL A 16 -0.84 3.08 5.67
C VAL A 16 -1.63 3.18 6.96
N LEU A 17 -1.27 4.17 7.78
CA LEU A 17 -2.02 4.60 8.94
C LEU A 17 -2.74 5.91 8.57
N TYR A 18 -4.03 6.00 8.88
CA TYR A 18 -4.81 7.20 8.58
C TYR A 18 -5.84 7.47 9.68
N ASP A 19 -6.26 8.72 9.76
CA ASP A 19 -7.44 9.11 10.49
C ASP A 19 -8.28 10.00 9.57
N LEU A 20 -9.47 9.54 9.22
CA LEU A 20 -10.37 10.23 8.30
C LEU A 20 -11.62 10.67 9.07
N PRO A 21 -12.10 11.90 8.86
CA PRO A 21 -13.33 12.34 9.50
C PRO A 21 -14.52 11.51 9.00
N THR A 22 -15.48 11.22 9.88
CA THR A 22 -16.66 10.38 9.58
C THR A 22 -17.99 10.92 10.12
N GLU A 23 -18.02 12.16 10.59
CA GLU A 23 -19.18 12.76 11.24
C GLU A 23 -20.31 13.05 10.25
N THR A 24 -19.98 13.57 9.07
CA THR A 24 -20.97 13.88 8.03
C THR A 24 -21.16 12.75 7.01
N ALA A 25 -22.29 12.73 6.31
CA ALA A 25 -22.55 11.74 5.27
C ALA A 25 -21.54 11.82 4.11
N GLU A 26 -21.13 13.03 3.73
CA GLU A 26 -20.10 13.24 2.71
C GLU A 26 -18.73 12.72 3.14
N GLN A 27 -18.36 12.95 4.40
CA GLN A 27 -17.13 12.45 4.99
C GLN A 27 -17.09 10.92 4.97
N ARG A 28 -18.16 10.25 5.41
CA ARG A 28 -18.29 8.78 5.33
C ARG A 28 -18.17 8.26 3.90
N LYS A 29 -18.77 8.96 2.92
CA LYS A 29 -18.65 8.58 1.50
C LYS A 29 -17.21 8.67 0.99
N LYS A 30 -16.47 9.72 1.40
CA LYS A 30 -15.05 9.89 1.06
C LYS A 30 -14.19 8.81 1.73
N ALA A 31 -14.42 8.51 3.01
CA ALA A 31 -13.73 7.43 3.73
C ALA A 31 -13.97 6.05 3.08
N ALA A 32 -15.22 5.74 2.73
CA ALA A 32 -15.56 4.51 2.04
C ALA A 32 -14.89 4.41 0.65
N ARG A 33 -14.76 5.53 -0.06
CA ARG A 33 -14.01 5.57 -1.33
C ARG A 33 -12.53 5.30 -1.10
N PHE A 34 -11.91 5.95 -0.13
CA PHE A 34 -10.51 5.72 0.23
C PHE A 34 -10.21 4.24 0.54
N HIS A 35 -11.09 3.54 1.27
CA HIS A 35 -10.94 2.10 1.51
C HIS A 35 -10.98 1.28 0.22
N LYS A 36 -11.91 1.59 -0.69
CA LYS A 36 -12.01 0.90 -1.99
C LYS A 36 -10.78 1.14 -2.85
N ASP A 37 -10.23 2.34 -2.81
CA ASP A 37 -9.03 2.70 -3.56
C ASP A 37 -7.78 1.98 -2.98
N LEU A 38 -7.67 1.84 -1.66
CA LEU A 38 -6.61 1.01 -1.05
C LEU A 38 -6.73 -0.47 -1.44
N GLN A 39 -7.94 -1.02 -1.40
CA GLN A 39 -8.19 -2.41 -1.81
C GLN A 39 -7.88 -2.63 -3.29
N SER A 40 -8.21 -1.69 -4.17
CA SER A 40 -7.90 -1.80 -5.60
C SER A 40 -6.40 -1.71 -5.89
N LEU A 41 -5.64 -1.01 -5.06
CA LEU A 41 -4.17 -0.98 -5.08
C LEU A 41 -3.52 -2.23 -4.45
N GLY A 42 -4.31 -3.19 -3.97
CA GLY A 42 -3.83 -4.46 -3.42
C GLY A 42 -3.51 -4.42 -1.92
N PHE A 43 -3.82 -3.33 -1.22
CA PHE A 43 -3.67 -3.30 0.23
C PHE A 43 -4.71 -4.19 0.90
N SER A 44 -4.29 -4.85 1.97
CA SER A 44 -5.15 -5.64 2.85
C SER A 44 -5.40 -4.88 4.15
N MET A 45 -6.65 -4.87 4.63
CA MET A 45 -6.99 -4.28 5.94
C MET A 45 -6.43 -5.18 7.05
N PHE A 46 -5.59 -4.63 7.91
CA PHE A 46 -5.03 -5.35 9.06
C PHE A 46 -5.82 -5.07 10.34
N GLN A 47 -6.09 -3.78 10.59
CA GLN A 47 -6.91 -3.27 11.68
C GLN A 47 -7.70 -2.06 11.19
N PHE A 48 -8.71 -1.61 11.94
CA PHE A 48 -9.31 -0.30 11.70
C PHE A 48 -8.22 0.77 11.62
N SER A 49 -8.30 1.63 10.59
CA SER A 49 -7.30 2.67 10.28
C SER A 49 -5.90 2.18 9.88
N VAL A 50 -5.69 0.89 9.65
CA VAL A 50 -4.39 0.32 9.27
C VAL A 50 -4.53 -0.64 8.09
N TYR A 51 -3.86 -0.30 6.99
CA TYR A 51 -3.75 -1.16 5.80
C TYR A 51 -2.29 -1.51 5.52
N ILE A 52 -2.06 -2.72 5.02
CA ILE A 52 -0.74 -3.25 4.73
C ILE A 52 -0.67 -3.79 3.31
N LEU A 53 0.46 -3.56 2.64
CA LEU A 53 0.79 -4.13 1.33
C LEU A 53 2.17 -4.76 1.42
N HIS A 54 2.24 -6.03 1.04
CA HIS A 54 3.51 -6.75 0.92
C HIS A 54 3.98 -6.69 -0.53
N LEU A 55 5.19 -6.16 -0.73
CA LEU A 55 5.81 -6.01 -2.04
C LEU A 55 7.00 -6.96 -2.14
N GLN A 56 7.02 -7.75 -3.21
CA GLN A 56 8.20 -8.50 -3.63
C GLN A 56 9.00 -7.62 -4.57
N VAL A 57 10.27 -7.39 -4.23
CA VAL A 57 11.17 -6.63 -5.11
C VAL A 57 11.65 -7.58 -6.18
N VAL A 58 11.15 -7.42 -7.40
CA VAL A 58 11.62 -8.18 -8.54
C VAL A 58 12.87 -7.47 -9.07
N SER A 59 14.04 -8.07 -8.88
CA SER A 59 15.24 -7.67 -9.60
C SER A 59 15.08 -8.13 -11.04
N THR A 60 14.58 -7.25 -11.92
CA THR A 60 14.58 -7.53 -13.36
C THR A 60 16.04 -7.59 -13.82
N SER A 61 16.53 -8.81 -14.04
CA SER A 61 17.70 -9.05 -14.87
C SER A 61 17.33 -8.64 -16.29
N SER A 62 17.79 -7.47 -16.73
CA SER A 62 17.74 -7.06 -18.12
C SER A 62 18.47 -8.12 -18.96
N GLU A 63 17.79 -8.67 -19.96
CA GLU A 63 18.45 -9.32 -21.10
C GLU A 63 19.35 -8.32 -21.84
#